data_AF-A0AAX3UGU6-F1
#
_entry.id   AF-A0AAX3UGU6-F1
#
_cell.length_a   1.000
_cell.length_b   1.000
_cell.length_c   1.000
_cell.angle_alpha   90.00
_cell.angle_beta   90.00
_cell.angle_gamma   90.00
#
_symmetry.space_group_name_H-M   'P 1'
#
loop_
_entity.id
_entity.type
_entity.pdbx_description
1 polymer ?
#
loop_
_entity_poly.entity_id
_entity_poly.type
_entity_poly.pdbx_seq_one_letter_code
_entity_poly.pdbx_strand_id
1 'polypeptide(L)' 'MDNIPTSVDWANLIAELPEEKVDIDKNGHYDPAKSPNFHDWMVNG' A
#
# COMPACT_ATOMS: atom_id res chain seq x y z
N MET A 1 19.83 21.65 -14.66
CA MET A 1 19.98 20.48 -13.76
C MET A 1 18.56 20.03 -13.49
N ASP A 2 18.14 18.94 -14.11
CA ASP A 2 16.80 18.41 -13.88
C ASP A 2 16.74 17.90 -12.44
N ASN A 3 15.73 18.35 -11.71
CA ASN A 3 15.56 18.02 -10.30
C ASN A 3 14.88 16.65 -10.22
N ILE A 4 15.67 15.59 -10.45
CA ILE A 4 15.18 14.21 -10.45
C ILE A 4 14.88 13.82 -9.00
N PRO A 5 13.62 13.47 -8.66
CA PRO A 5 13.29 13.08 -7.31
C PRO A 5 14.02 11.80 -6.90
N THR A 6 14.48 11.77 -5.66
CA THR A 6 15.10 10.61 -5.04
C THR A 6 14.07 9.54 -4.70
N SER A 7 14.52 8.34 -4.36
CA SER A 7 13.62 7.29 -3.84
C SER A 7 12.86 7.73 -2.58
N VAL A 8 13.45 8.59 -1.76
CA VAL A 8 12.81 9.17 -0.57
C VAL A 8 11.71 10.16 -0.96
N ASP A 9 11.96 11.00 -1.97
CA ASP A 9 10.97 11.95 -2.46
C ASP A 9 9.73 11.24 -3.01
N TRP A 10 9.95 10.16 -3.77
CA TRP A 10 8.85 9.32 -4.27
C TRP A 10 8.10 8.61 -3.14
N ALA A 11 8.81 8.06 -2.14
CA ALA A 11 8.17 7.41 -1.00
C ALA A 11 7.29 8.37 -0.18
N ASN A 12 7.77 9.61 0.03
CA ASN A 12 7.03 10.64 0.74
C ASN A 12 5.75 11.04 -0.01
N LEU A 13 5.84 11.21 -1.33
CA LEU A 13 4.67 11.54 -2.17
C LEU A 13 3.60 10.42 -2.12
N ILE A 14 4.02 9.16 -2.21
CA ILE A 14 3.09 8.02 -2.17
C ILE A 14 2.42 7.92 -0.79
N ALA A 15 3.16 8.20 0.29
CA ALA A 15 2.64 8.15 1.65
C ALA A 15 1.51 9.15 1.93
N GLU A 16 1.37 10.20 1.12
CA GLU A 16 0.28 11.18 1.19
C GLU A 16 -1.01 10.71 0.48
N LEU A 17 -0.93 9.68 -0.36
CA LEU A 17 -2.09 9.17 -1.09
C LEU A 17 -3.04 8.42 -0.13
N PRO A 18 -4.36 8.53 -0.33
CA PRO A 18 -5.35 7.78 0.43
C PRO A 18 -5.37 6.31 -0.05
N GLU A 19 -4.32 5.56 0.28
CA GLU A 19 -4.22 4.12 0.01
C GLU A 19 -4.62 3.31 1.24
N GLU A 20 -5.21 2.13 1.00
CA GLU A 20 -5.48 1.16 2.05
C GLU A 20 -4.17 0.51 2.49
N LYS A 21 -3.82 0.67 3.78
CA LYS A 21 -2.66 0.00 4.36
C LYS A 21 -3.05 -1.41 4.77
N VAL A 22 -2.40 -2.39 4.15
CA VAL A 22 -2.62 -3.81 4.44
C VAL A 22 -1.49 -4.31 5.33
N ASP A 23 -1.81 -4.59 6.58
CA ASP A 23 -0.88 -5.20 7.53
C ASP A 23 -0.82 -6.72 7.28
N ILE A 24 0.28 -7.18 6.70
CA ILE A 24 0.55 -8.60 6.45
C ILE A 24 1.53 -9.10 7.52
N ASP A 25 1.14 -10.15 8.24
CA ASP A 25 1.99 -10.75 9.26
C ASP A 25 3.15 -11.55 8.63
N LYS A 26 4.09 -11.98 9.47
CA LYS A 26 5.27 -12.77 9.05
C LYS A 26 4.93 -14.12 8.38
N ASN A 27 3.69 -14.60 8.53
CA ASN A 27 3.21 -15.85 7.94
C ASN A 27 2.40 -15.59 6.66
N GLY A 28 2.25 -14.32 6.24
CA GLY A 28 1.49 -13.94 5.05
C GLY A 28 -0.02 -13.76 5.30
N HIS A 29 -0.47 -13.73 6.55
CA HIS A 29 -1.88 -13.49 6.87
C HIS A 29 -2.18 -12.00 7.03
N TYR A 30 -3.39 -11.60 6.66
CA TYR A 30 -3.96 -10.27 6.90
C TYR A 30 -5.38 -10.43 7.44
N ASP A 31 -5.96 -9.34 7.96
CA ASP A 31 -7.34 -9.31 8.45
C ASP A 31 -8.27 -8.73 7.37
N PRO A 32 -9.14 -9.53 6.72
CA PRO A 32 -10.06 -9.05 5.70
C PRO A 32 -11.02 -7.95 6.18
N ALA A 33 -11.33 -7.91 7.47
CA ALA A 33 -12.20 -6.88 8.01
C ALA A 33 -11.51 -5.52 8.14
N LYS A 34 -10.17 -5.51 8.28
CA LYS A 34 -9.36 -4.28 8.30
C LYS A 34 -8.96 -3.82 6.91
N SER A 35 -8.89 -4.74 5.95
CA SER A 35 -8.50 -4.45 4.57
C SER A 35 -9.53 -4.98 3.55
N PRO A 36 -10.79 -4.50 3.59
CA PRO A 36 -11.86 -5.04 2.76
C PRO A 36 -11.64 -4.84 1.26
N ASN A 37 -11.04 -3.73 0.81
CA ASN A 37 -10.83 -3.52 -0.63
C ASN A 37 -9.75 -4.48 -1.17
N PHE A 38 -8.66 -4.64 -0.41
CA PHE A 38 -7.63 -5.64 -0.70
C PHE A 38 -8.21 -7.06 -0.73
N HIS A 39 -9.09 -7.41 0.22
CA HIS A 39 -9.74 -8.71 0.23
C HIS A 39 -10.62 -8.93 -1.03
N ASP A 40 -11.43 -7.93 -1.39
CA ASP A 40 -12.28 -7.98 -2.57
C ASP A 40 -11.46 -8.18 -3.85
N TRP A 41 -10.35 -7.44 -4.02
CA TRP A 41 -9.44 -7.62 -5.14
C TRP A 41 -8.83 -9.03 -5.19
N MET A 42 -8.41 -9.58 -4.06
CA MET A 42 -7.81 -10.92 -3.99
C MET A 42 -8.80 -12.05 -4.34
N VAL A 43 -10.10 -11.86 -4.06
CA VAL A 43 -11.13 -12.90 -4.25
C VAL A 43 -11.89 -12.73 -5.56
N ASN A 44 -12.12 -11.49 -6.00
CA ASN A 44 -13.01 -11.15 -7.12
C ASN A 44 -12.30 -10.44 -8.30
N GLY A 45 -10.98 -10.25 -8.24
CA GLY A 45 -10.18 -9.54 -9.25
C GLY A 45 -10.23 -10.10 -10.66
#